data_AF-A0A4Q3A8V1-F1
#
_entry.id   AF-A0A4Q3A8V1-F1
#
_cell.length_a   1.000
_cell.length_b   1.000
_cell.length_c   1.000
_cell.angle_alpha   90.00
_cell.angle_beta   90.00
_cell.angle_gamma   90.00
#
_symmetry.space_group_name_H-M   'P 1'
#
loop_
_entity.id
_entity.type
_entity.pdbx_description
1 polymer ?
#
loop_
_entity_poly.entity_id
_entity_poly.type
_entity_poly.pdbx_seq_one_letter_code
_entity_poly.pdbx_strand_id
1 'polypeptide(L)'
;MRPSWSFALLLLMIGPCHAAEVARLASPDGHNTITVDLNDAGVPTYRVSRKGQEVLGTSPLGLKSGERDFSKGLKLLSTSAAEDRREQYELFAGIRPRVDQAHRRVSLSFANEGGAQIVLDLDAGNEGVAFRYRLEGESGEITVDEETSGFRLPADAKGWISPYNSSSSSSPAYEDYYFAVKPGDPPPYSRGG
;
A
#
# COMPACT_ATOMS: atom_id res chain seq x y z
N MET A 1 -64.43 -0.17 18.35
CA MET A 1 -63.15 -0.80 18.76
C MET A 1 -62.41 -1.22 17.50
N ARG A 2 -61.25 -0.62 17.21
CA ARG A 2 -60.32 -1.03 16.15
C ARG A 2 -58.92 -0.94 16.76
N PRO A 3 -58.09 -2.00 16.75
CA PRO A 3 -56.76 -1.93 17.30
C PRO A 3 -55.84 -1.25 16.29
N SER A 4 -55.18 -0.16 16.68
CA SER A 4 -54.09 0.42 15.89
C SER A 4 -52.78 -0.27 16.29
N TRP A 5 -52.23 -1.10 15.41
CA TRP A 5 -50.86 -1.59 15.57
C TRP A 5 -49.89 -0.49 15.16
N SER A 6 -49.12 0.01 16.13
CA SER A 6 -47.98 0.90 15.85
C SER A 6 -46.79 0.01 15.51
N PHE A 7 -46.39 0.01 14.23
CA PHE A 7 -45.10 -0.54 13.82
C PHE A 7 -44.01 0.44 14.23
N ALA A 8 -43.18 0.07 15.21
CA ALA A 8 -41.97 0.80 15.53
C ALA A 8 -40.91 0.47 14.47
N LEU A 9 -40.56 1.46 13.65
CA LEU A 9 -39.46 1.36 12.68
C LEU A 9 -38.13 1.44 13.46
N LEU A 10 -37.45 0.30 13.63
CA LEU A 10 -36.11 0.25 14.21
C LEU A 10 -35.13 0.80 13.17
N LEU A 11 -34.71 2.05 13.35
CA LEU A 11 -33.70 2.70 12.52
C LEU A 11 -32.33 2.08 12.84
N LEU A 12 -31.86 1.16 11.99
CA LEU A 12 -30.52 0.59 12.08
C LEU A 12 -29.50 1.69 11.72
N MET A 13 -28.89 2.28 12.75
CA MET A 13 -27.80 3.24 12.58
C MET A 13 -26.58 2.48 12.02
N ILE A 14 -26.39 2.54 10.71
CA ILE A 14 -25.13 2.12 10.06
C ILE A 14 -24.09 3.16 10.47
N GLY A 15 -23.39 2.90 11.57
CA GLY A 15 -22.24 3.71 11.99
C GLY A 15 -21.15 3.67 10.92
N PRO A 16 -20.32 4.73 10.82
CA PRO A 16 -19.16 4.71 9.94
C PRO A 16 -18.30 3.49 10.26
N CYS A 17 -17.93 2.72 9.23
CA CYS A 17 -16.94 1.66 9.35
C CYS A 17 -15.65 2.31 9.90
N HIS A 18 -15.31 2.01 11.15
CA HIS A 18 -14.18 2.63 11.80
C HIS A 18 -12.91 1.96 11.26
N ALA A 19 -11.98 2.77 10.75
CA ALA A 19 -10.62 2.35 10.47
C ALA A 19 -9.74 2.85 11.62
N ALA A 20 -9.07 1.94 12.30
CA ALA A 20 -8.13 2.25 13.37
C ALA A 20 -6.74 2.47 12.77
N GLU A 21 -6.08 3.58 13.14
CA GLU A 21 -4.67 3.80 12.83
C GLU A 21 -3.84 2.78 13.63
N VAL A 22 -3.17 1.87 12.92
CA VAL A 22 -2.36 0.81 13.53
C VAL A 22 -0.86 1.11 13.47
N ALA A 23 -0.42 1.96 12.55
CA ALA A 23 0.92 2.54 12.56
C ALA A 23 0.97 3.89 11.86
N ARG A 24 1.88 4.74 12.33
CA ARG A 24 2.24 6.01 11.71
C ARG A 24 3.74 6.21 11.80
N LEU A 25 4.39 6.39 10.66
CA LEU A 25 5.84 6.53 10.56
C LEU A 25 6.19 7.80 9.78
N ALA A 26 6.89 8.72 10.43
CA ALA A 26 7.40 9.94 9.82
C ALA A 26 8.89 9.79 9.49
N SER A 27 9.35 10.44 8.43
CA SER A 27 10.78 10.55 8.08
C SER A 27 11.58 11.28 9.17
N PRO A 28 12.93 11.19 9.18
CA PRO A 28 13.77 11.92 10.12
C PRO A 28 13.54 13.45 10.13
N ASP A 29 13.30 14.05 8.96
CA ASP A 29 12.97 15.47 8.83
C ASP A 29 11.49 15.80 9.08
N GLY A 30 10.66 14.78 9.35
CA GLY A 30 9.23 14.90 9.60
C GLY A 30 8.40 15.30 8.37
N HIS A 31 8.99 15.41 7.18
CA HIS A 31 8.26 15.85 6.00
C HIS A 31 7.43 14.75 5.38
N ASN A 32 7.92 13.51 5.28
CA ASN A 32 7.15 12.41 4.69
C ASN A 32 6.53 11.59 5.82
N THR A 33 5.28 11.18 5.67
CA THR A 33 4.62 10.29 6.64
C THR A 33 3.80 9.26 5.91
N ILE A 34 4.03 7.99 6.24
CA ILE A 34 3.16 6.86 5.88
C ILE A 34 2.33 6.47 7.10
N THR A 35 1.05 6.20 6.88
CA THR A 35 0.12 5.77 7.93
C THR A 35 -0.65 4.57 7.44
N VAL A 36 -0.78 3.55 8.30
CA VAL A 36 -1.50 2.32 8.02
C VAL A 36 -2.71 2.25 8.93
N ASP A 37 -3.87 2.01 8.33
CA ASP A 37 -5.12 1.80 9.04
C ASP A 37 -5.64 0.38 8.79
N LEU A 38 -6.30 -0.18 9.79
CA LEU A 38 -7.00 -1.46 9.71
C LEU A 38 -8.46 -1.23 10.10
N ASN A 39 -9.39 -1.60 9.23
CA ASN A 39 -10.82 -1.49 9.55
C ASN A 39 -11.37 -2.71 10.30
N ASP A 40 -12.62 -2.61 10.76
CA ASP A 40 -13.30 -3.68 11.51
C ASP A 40 -13.41 -5.01 10.72
N ALA A 41 -13.32 -4.97 9.39
CA ALA A 41 -13.30 -6.15 8.53
C ALA A 41 -11.88 -6.70 8.28
N GLY A 42 -10.87 -6.15 8.95
CA GLY A 42 -9.47 -6.54 8.80
C GLY A 42 -8.88 -6.22 7.43
N VAL A 43 -9.41 -5.20 6.74
CA VAL A 43 -8.86 -4.71 5.46
C VAL A 43 -7.79 -3.66 5.75
N PRO A 44 -6.51 -3.90 5.42
CA PRO A 44 -5.46 -2.93 5.61
C PRO A 44 -5.47 -1.88 4.49
N THR A 45 -5.28 -0.62 4.88
CA THR A 45 -5.09 0.49 3.93
C THR A 45 -3.94 1.37 4.40
N TYR A 46 -3.40 2.18 3.49
CA TYR A 46 -2.40 3.17 3.83
C TYR A 46 -2.68 4.51 3.17
N ARG A 47 -2.12 5.57 3.75
CA ARG A 47 -2.10 6.93 3.22
C ARG A 47 -0.70 7.51 3.37
N VAL A 48 -0.36 8.45 2.48
CA VAL A 48 0.93 9.14 2.52
C VAL A 48 0.72 10.64 2.47
N SER A 49 1.43 11.36 3.33
CA SER A 49 1.48 12.82 3.31
C SER A 49 2.90 13.34 3.22
N ARG A 50 3.05 14.51 2.61
CA ARG A 50 4.28 15.29 2.58
C ARG A 50 4.02 16.70 3.10
N LYS A 51 4.73 17.12 4.14
CA LYS A 51 4.58 18.43 4.82
C LYS A 51 3.11 18.70 5.21
N GLY A 52 2.42 17.66 5.67
CA GLY A 52 1.00 17.72 6.04
C GLY A 52 0.00 17.73 4.88
N GLN A 53 0.46 17.72 3.62
CA GLN A 53 -0.40 17.58 2.45
C GLN A 53 -0.49 16.13 2.01
N GLU A 54 -1.70 15.64 1.74
CA GLU A 54 -1.91 14.29 1.21
C GLU A 54 -1.29 14.16 -0.20
N VAL A 55 -0.46 13.13 -0.40
CA VAL A 55 0.12 12.78 -1.69
C VAL A 55 -0.41 11.46 -2.23
N LEU A 56 -0.81 10.55 -1.33
CA LEU A 56 -1.61 9.36 -1.63
C LEU A 56 -2.74 9.27 -0.61
N GLY A 57 -3.97 9.26 -1.11
CA GLY A 57 -5.14 9.00 -0.28
C GLY A 57 -5.23 7.55 0.16
N THR A 58 -6.32 7.20 0.84
CA THR A 58 -6.56 5.83 1.32
C THR A 58 -6.43 4.82 0.18
N SER A 59 -5.36 4.03 0.25
CA SER A 59 -4.92 3.10 -0.77
C SER A 59 -4.90 1.68 -0.19
N PRO A 60 -5.34 0.66 -0.94
CA PRO A 60 -5.39 -0.70 -0.44
C PRO A 60 -3.98 -1.27 -0.27
N LEU A 61 -3.83 -2.15 0.72
CA LEU A 61 -2.74 -3.12 0.85
C LEU A 61 -3.34 -4.52 0.74
N GLY A 62 -2.56 -5.48 0.25
CA GLY A 62 -2.97 -6.87 0.24
C GLY A 62 -2.19 -7.73 -0.75
N LEU A 63 -2.13 -9.02 -0.44
CA LEU A 63 -1.42 -10.02 -1.20
C LEU A 63 -2.16 -11.36 -1.05
N LYS A 64 -2.24 -12.14 -2.14
CA LYS A 64 -2.80 -13.49 -2.14
C LYS A 64 -1.75 -14.50 -2.60
N SER A 65 -1.68 -15.62 -1.89
CA SER A 65 -0.71 -16.68 -2.16
C SER A 65 -1.31 -18.04 -1.82
N GLY A 66 -1.72 -18.77 -2.86
CA GLY A 66 -2.49 -20.00 -2.76
C GLY A 66 -3.83 -19.77 -2.05
N GLU A 67 -4.10 -20.57 -1.03
CA GLU A 67 -5.32 -20.45 -0.21
C GLU A 67 -5.24 -19.31 0.83
N ARG A 68 -4.12 -18.57 0.88
CA ARG A 68 -3.91 -17.50 1.85
C ARG A 68 -4.29 -16.16 1.24
N ASP A 69 -5.25 -15.51 1.87
CA ASP A 69 -5.65 -14.14 1.54
C ASP A 69 -5.18 -13.21 2.66
N PHE A 70 -4.38 -12.20 2.30
CA PHE A 70 -3.92 -11.13 3.21
C PHE A 70 -4.51 -9.77 2.84
N SER A 71 -5.59 -9.72 2.07
CA SER A 71 -6.29 -8.47 1.69
C SER A 71 -7.43 -8.08 2.63
N LYS A 72 -7.86 -8.99 3.51
CA LYS A 72 -9.00 -8.83 4.43
C LYS A 72 -8.90 -9.80 5.60
N GLY A 73 -9.75 -9.63 6.61
CA GLY A 73 -9.80 -10.51 7.77
C GLY A 73 -8.50 -10.55 8.58
N LEU A 74 -7.62 -9.56 8.38
CA LEU A 74 -6.37 -9.47 9.11
C LEU A 74 -6.59 -9.03 10.55
N LYS A 75 -5.80 -9.60 11.44
CA LYS A 75 -5.63 -9.18 12.82
C LYS A 75 -4.20 -8.70 13.01
N LEU A 76 -4.03 -7.50 13.56
CA LEU A 76 -2.72 -7.02 13.98
C LEU A 76 -2.24 -7.86 15.16
N LEU A 77 -1.08 -8.51 15.01
CA LEU A 77 -0.43 -9.27 16.07
C LEU A 77 0.51 -8.39 16.88
N SER A 78 1.32 -7.58 16.19
CA SER A 78 2.30 -6.70 16.83
C SER A 78 2.71 -5.56 15.91
N THR A 79 3.28 -4.52 16.52
CA THR A 79 3.96 -3.42 15.84
C THR A 79 5.31 -3.25 16.54
N SER A 80 6.39 -3.23 15.77
CA SER A 80 7.73 -3.02 16.33
C SER A 80 7.88 -1.61 16.89
N ALA A 81 8.92 -1.38 17.69
CA ALA A 81 9.39 -0.03 17.91
C ALA A 81 9.85 0.59 16.58
N ALA A 82 9.67 1.90 16.42
CA ALA A 82 10.27 2.62 15.31
C ALA A 82 11.78 2.69 15.49
N GLU A 83 12.54 2.34 14.44
CA GLU A 83 14.00 2.33 14.46
C GLU A 83 14.55 3.43 13.56
N ASP A 84 15.47 4.23 14.09
CA ASP A 84 16.26 5.15 13.28
C ASP A 84 17.42 4.38 12.63
N ARG A 85 17.56 4.54 11.32
CA ARG A 85 18.55 3.84 10.50
C ARG A 85 19.29 4.84 9.61
N ARG A 86 20.49 4.45 9.18
CA ARG A 86 21.29 5.20 8.23
C ARG A 86 21.99 4.24 7.29
N GLU A 87 21.72 4.37 6.00
CA GLU A 87 22.37 3.58 4.95
C GLU A 87 23.53 4.38 4.36
N GLN A 88 24.73 3.80 4.42
CA GLN A 88 25.94 4.37 3.84
C GLN A 88 26.63 3.31 2.97
N TYR A 89 26.73 3.57 1.67
CA TYR A 89 27.39 2.67 0.73
C TYR A 89 27.88 3.42 -0.52
N GLU A 90 28.81 2.79 -1.24
CA GLU A 90 29.29 3.30 -2.52
C GLU A 90 28.72 2.47 -3.68
N LEU A 91 28.29 3.16 -4.73
CA LEU A 91 27.82 2.53 -5.96
C LEU A 91 28.99 2.32 -6.92
N PHE A 92 29.11 1.13 -7.50
CA PHE A 92 30.10 0.84 -8.54
C PHE A 92 29.93 1.74 -9.78
N ALA A 93 28.68 2.06 -10.15
CA ALA A 93 28.33 2.99 -11.20
C ALA A 93 27.06 3.76 -10.82
N GLY A 94 27.00 5.06 -11.13
CA GLY A 94 25.83 5.91 -10.88
C GLY A 94 26.19 7.40 -10.78
N ILE A 95 25.17 8.26 -10.88
CA ILE A 95 25.34 9.73 -10.78
C ILE A 95 25.57 10.22 -9.35
N ARG A 96 25.27 9.38 -8.35
CA ARG A 96 25.54 9.62 -6.92
C ARG A 96 26.38 8.44 -6.40
N PRO A 97 27.71 8.46 -6.57
CA PRO A 97 28.57 7.30 -6.26
C PRO A 97 28.65 6.99 -4.76
N ARG A 98 28.26 7.93 -3.90
CA ARG A 98 28.15 7.75 -2.45
C ARG A 98 26.71 7.99 -2.03
N VAL A 99 26.11 7.00 -1.38
CA VAL A 99 24.79 7.09 -0.78
C VAL A 99 24.96 7.23 0.73
N ASP A 100 24.25 8.20 1.30
CA ASP A 100 24.18 8.45 2.72
C ASP A 100 22.76 8.94 3.03
N GLN A 101 21.90 8.03 3.48
CA GLN A 101 20.48 8.28 3.66
C GLN A 101 20.05 7.90 5.07
N ALA A 102 19.44 8.85 5.77
CA ALA A 102 18.77 8.59 7.04
C ALA A 102 17.29 8.28 6.78
N HIS A 103 16.77 7.29 7.49
CA HIS A 103 15.39 6.85 7.40
C HIS A 103 14.95 6.17 8.69
N ARG A 104 13.64 5.98 8.83
CA ARG A 104 13.05 5.29 9.98
C ARG A 104 12.30 4.07 9.48
N ARG A 105 12.26 3.00 10.28
CA ARG A 105 11.55 1.76 9.94
C ARG A 105 10.59 1.34 11.04
N VAL A 106 9.48 0.73 10.67
CA VAL A 106 8.60 -0.02 11.59
C VAL A 106 8.04 -1.25 10.88
N SER A 107 7.88 -2.35 11.59
CA SER A 107 7.28 -3.58 11.07
C SER A 107 5.95 -3.86 11.77
N LEU A 108 4.93 -4.22 11.01
CA LEU A 108 3.63 -4.67 11.50
C LEU A 108 3.42 -6.12 11.14
N SER A 109 3.21 -6.98 12.14
CA SER A 109 2.89 -8.39 11.90
C SER A 109 1.37 -8.58 11.95
N PHE A 110 0.82 -9.24 10.94
CA PHE A 110 -0.60 -9.58 10.85
C PHE A 110 -0.78 -11.09 10.72
N ALA A 111 -1.93 -11.59 11.19
CA ALA A 111 -2.44 -12.92 10.86
C ALA A 111 -3.76 -12.80 10.09
N ASN A 112 -3.97 -13.65 9.09
CA ASN A 112 -5.28 -13.82 8.47
C ASN A 112 -6.17 -14.78 9.30
N GLU A 113 -7.40 -15.01 8.85
CA GLU A 113 -8.36 -15.88 9.53
C GLU A 113 -7.87 -17.34 9.68
N GLY A 114 -7.05 -17.82 8.75
CA GLY A 114 -6.42 -19.14 8.79
C GLY A 114 -5.18 -19.22 9.68
N GLY A 115 -4.75 -18.12 10.29
CA GLY A 115 -3.57 -18.04 11.14
C GLY A 115 -2.24 -17.89 10.40
N ALA A 116 -2.25 -17.83 9.06
CA ALA A 116 -1.06 -17.54 8.28
C ALA A 116 -0.62 -16.08 8.53
N GLN A 117 0.69 -15.84 8.55
CA GLN A 117 1.25 -14.54 8.93
C GLN A 117 1.91 -13.81 7.76
N ILE A 118 1.79 -12.48 7.81
CA ILE A 118 2.49 -11.57 6.90
C ILE A 118 3.01 -10.39 7.70
N VAL A 119 4.22 -9.94 7.38
CA VAL A 119 4.79 -8.72 7.96
C VAL A 119 4.83 -7.63 6.91
N LEU A 120 4.33 -6.45 7.27
CA LEU A 120 4.45 -5.23 6.50
C LEU A 120 5.60 -4.40 7.09
N ASP A 121 6.71 -4.30 6.38
CA ASP A 121 7.78 -3.39 6.73
C ASP A 121 7.49 -2.03 6.10
N LEU A 122 7.50 -0.96 6.90
CA LEU A 122 7.44 0.42 6.44
C LEU A 122 8.82 1.07 6.59
N ASP A 123 9.17 1.92 5.64
CA ASP A 123 10.39 2.72 5.62
C ASP A 123 10.05 4.17 5.24
N ALA A 124 10.53 5.14 6.00
CA ALA A 124 10.32 6.56 5.74
C ALA A 124 11.66 7.31 5.75
N GLY A 125 12.10 7.76 4.57
CA GLY A 125 13.26 8.63 4.37
C GLY A 125 12.85 10.06 4.04
N ASN A 126 13.83 10.97 4.00
CA ASN A 126 13.56 12.39 3.68
C ASN A 126 13.12 12.59 2.20
N GLU A 127 13.45 11.65 1.31
CA GLU A 127 13.07 11.70 -0.11
C GLU A 127 11.74 10.97 -0.42
N GLY A 128 11.23 10.13 0.47
CA GLY A 128 9.98 9.39 0.25
C GLY A 128 9.71 8.32 1.30
N VAL A 129 8.69 7.50 1.02
CA VAL A 129 8.33 6.34 1.84
C VAL A 129 8.34 5.09 0.97
N ALA A 130 8.56 3.94 1.60
CA ALA A 130 8.48 2.63 0.97
C ALA A 130 7.82 1.63 1.92
N PHE A 131 7.31 0.54 1.36
CA PHE A 131 6.90 -0.62 2.13
C PHE A 131 7.19 -1.90 1.35
N ARG A 132 7.24 -3.03 2.07
CA ARG A 132 7.29 -4.36 1.48
C ARG A 132 6.57 -5.37 2.36
N TYR A 133 6.13 -6.47 1.76
CA TYR A 133 5.62 -7.63 2.48
C TYR A 133 6.73 -8.65 2.74
N ARG A 134 6.70 -9.30 3.90
CA ARG A 134 7.49 -10.50 4.21
C ARG A 134 6.52 -11.61 4.59
N LEU A 135 6.53 -12.69 3.82
CA LEU A 135 5.82 -13.93 4.16
C LEU A 135 6.73 -14.72 5.12
N GLU A 136 6.34 -14.80 6.39
CA GLU A 136 7.11 -15.47 7.43
C GLU A 136 6.52 -16.86 7.75
N GLY A 137 7.36 -17.77 8.24
CA GLY A 137 6.93 -19.13 8.63
C GLY A 137 6.81 -20.11 7.45
N GLU A 138 7.20 -19.70 6.25
CA GLU A 138 7.09 -20.48 5.03
C GLU A 138 8.40 -21.18 4.70
N SER A 139 8.33 -22.49 4.43
CA SER A 139 9.43 -23.28 3.88
C SER A 139 8.99 -23.92 2.57
N GLY A 140 9.77 -23.74 1.51
CA GLY A 140 9.46 -24.30 0.19
C GLY A 140 9.03 -23.24 -0.82
N GLU A 141 8.38 -23.70 -1.89
CA GLU A 141 7.92 -22.85 -2.98
C GLU A 141 6.70 -22.03 -2.57
N ILE A 142 6.72 -20.73 -2.89
CA ILE A 142 5.62 -19.80 -2.65
C ILE A 142 5.23 -19.18 -3.98
N THR A 143 3.96 -19.32 -4.35
CA THR A 143 3.36 -18.62 -5.49
C THR A 143 2.57 -17.42 -4.99
N VAL A 144 2.84 -16.24 -5.54
CA VAL A 144 2.02 -15.05 -5.32
C VAL A 144 1.07 -14.92 -6.50
N ASP A 145 -0.23 -15.07 -6.26
CA ASP A 145 -1.24 -15.08 -7.31
C ASP A 145 -1.71 -13.66 -7.66
N GLU A 146 -1.78 -12.80 -6.64
CA GLU A 146 -2.29 -11.43 -6.78
C GLU A 146 -1.67 -10.53 -5.73
N GLU A 147 -1.30 -9.32 -6.13
CA GLU A 147 -1.04 -8.20 -5.23
C GLU A 147 -2.14 -7.15 -5.43
N THR A 148 -2.87 -6.81 -4.36
CA THR A 148 -3.97 -5.84 -4.40
C THR A 148 -3.55 -4.46 -3.92
N SER A 149 -2.25 -4.25 -3.66
CA SER A 149 -1.68 -2.93 -3.34
C SER A 149 -2.07 -1.90 -4.40
N GLY A 150 -2.58 -0.76 -3.96
CA GLY A 150 -3.01 0.32 -4.84
C GLY A 150 -2.35 1.65 -4.51
N PHE A 151 -2.55 2.62 -5.39
CA PHE A 151 -2.06 3.99 -5.25
C PHE A 151 -3.19 4.97 -5.60
N ARG A 152 -3.90 5.47 -4.60
CA ARG A 152 -4.97 6.45 -4.78
C ARG A 152 -4.37 7.85 -4.89
N LEU A 153 -4.09 8.26 -6.12
CA LEU A 153 -3.60 9.60 -6.46
C LEU A 153 -4.72 10.65 -6.30
N PRO A 154 -4.40 11.92 -5.93
CA PRO A 154 -5.35 13.03 -5.96
C PRO A 154 -5.96 13.22 -7.34
N ALA A 155 -7.25 13.51 -7.43
CA ALA A 155 -7.97 13.55 -8.72
C ALA A 155 -7.45 14.61 -9.71
N ASP A 156 -6.79 15.66 -9.23
CA ASP A 156 -6.19 16.73 -10.03
C ASP A 156 -4.70 16.49 -10.34
N ALA A 157 -4.14 15.36 -9.92
CA ALA A 157 -2.76 14.99 -10.23
C ALA A 157 -2.53 14.83 -11.73
N LYS A 158 -1.29 15.07 -12.15
CA LYS A 158 -0.82 14.87 -13.52
C LYS A 158 0.22 13.75 -13.51
N GLY A 159 0.06 12.79 -14.40
CA GLY A 159 0.97 11.66 -14.56
C GLY A 159 1.58 11.62 -15.95
N TRP A 160 2.69 10.89 -16.05
CA TRP A 160 3.28 10.48 -17.31
C TRP A 160 3.51 8.97 -17.23
N ILE A 161 2.94 8.22 -18.17
CA ILE A 161 3.04 6.76 -18.18
C ILE A 161 3.40 6.26 -19.59
N SER A 162 4.27 5.25 -19.64
CA SER A 162 4.47 4.44 -20.84
C SER A 162 3.49 3.26 -20.78
N PRO A 163 2.78 2.95 -21.88
CA PRO A 163 1.89 1.80 -21.91
C PRO A 163 2.66 0.49 -21.70
N TYR A 164 1.96 -0.52 -21.19
CA TYR A 164 2.46 -1.88 -21.15
C TYR A 164 2.22 -2.56 -22.49
N ASN A 165 3.26 -3.17 -23.06
CA ASN A 165 3.17 -3.87 -24.34
C ASN A 165 2.89 -5.36 -24.10
N SER A 166 1.96 -5.93 -24.87
CA SER A 166 1.69 -7.36 -24.83
C SER A 166 2.93 -8.17 -25.16
N SER A 167 3.02 -9.38 -24.59
CA SER A 167 4.14 -10.29 -24.82
C SER A 167 4.23 -10.73 -26.28
N SER A 168 5.43 -10.63 -26.86
CA SER A 168 5.79 -11.11 -28.19
C SER A 168 7.26 -11.54 -28.18
N SER A 169 7.81 -12.02 -29.30
CA SER A 169 9.24 -12.38 -29.39
C SER A 169 10.20 -11.22 -29.10
N SER A 170 9.73 -9.97 -29.20
CA SER A 170 10.48 -8.74 -28.94
C SER A 170 9.73 -7.76 -28.03
N SER A 171 8.72 -8.21 -27.28
CA SER A 171 7.97 -7.40 -26.32
C SER A 171 7.61 -8.20 -25.06
N PRO A 172 7.49 -7.57 -23.88
CA PRO A 172 7.66 -6.15 -23.61
C PRO A 172 9.14 -5.72 -23.65
N ALA A 173 9.45 -4.69 -24.47
CA ALA A 173 10.81 -4.13 -24.58
C ALA A 173 11.06 -2.96 -23.61
N TYR A 174 9.99 -2.37 -23.06
CA TYR A 174 10.05 -1.13 -22.26
C TYR A 174 10.61 0.08 -23.03
N GLU A 175 10.35 0.16 -24.33
CA GLU A 175 10.88 1.19 -25.25
C GLU A 175 9.78 2.08 -25.89
N ASP A 176 8.61 2.21 -25.26
CA ASP A 176 7.54 3.10 -25.76
C ASP A 176 7.68 4.54 -25.23
N TYR A 177 6.87 5.44 -25.78
CA TYR A 177 6.80 6.84 -25.38
C TYR A 177 6.02 7.02 -24.08
N TYR A 178 6.30 8.12 -23.39
CA TYR A 178 5.50 8.58 -22.25
C TYR A 178 4.35 9.46 -22.72
N PHE A 179 3.16 9.20 -22.16
CA PHE A 179 1.95 9.96 -22.42
C PHE A 179 1.49 10.67 -21.15
N ALA A 180 1.03 11.92 -21.29
CA ALA A 180 0.41 12.64 -20.18
C ALA A 180 -0.96 12.03 -19.87
N VAL A 181 -1.21 11.74 -18.60
CA VAL A 181 -2.43 11.12 -18.10
C VAL A 181 -2.92 11.78 -16.81
N LYS A 182 -4.17 11.53 -16.44
CA LYS A 182 -4.76 11.85 -15.14
C LYS A 182 -5.17 10.57 -14.41
N PRO A 183 -5.26 10.59 -13.08
CA PRO A 183 -5.82 9.46 -12.34
C PRO A 183 -7.23 9.08 -12.83
N GLY A 184 -7.42 7.80 -13.12
CA GLY A 184 -8.67 7.27 -13.65
C GLY A 184 -8.78 7.25 -15.18
N ASP A 185 -7.83 7.84 -15.91
CA ASP A 185 -7.76 7.65 -17.36
C ASP A 185 -7.50 6.18 -17.69
N PRO A 186 -8.07 5.65 -18.80
CA PRO A 186 -7.68 4.34 -19.30
C PRO A 186 -6.17 4.34 -19.66
N PRO A 187 -5.50 3.17 -19.59
CA PRO A 187 -4.10 3.09 -19.99
C PRO A 187 -3.94 3.54 -21.44
N PRO A 188 -2.89 4.31 -21.78
CA PRO A 188 -2.64 4.68 -23.17
C PRO A 188 -2.42 3.43 -24.02
N TYR A 189 -2.70 3.54 -25.31
CA TYR A 189 -2.39 2.46 -26.26
C TYR A 189 -0.93 2.55 -26.69
N SER A 190 -0.24 1.41 -26.73
CA SER A 190 1.09 1.33 -27.36
C SER A 190 0.98 1.68 -28.84
N ARG A 191 1.97 2.40 -29.37
CA ARG A 191 2.12 2.61 -30.82
C ARG A 191 2.99 1.54 -31.49
N GLY A 192 3.54 0.62 -30.71
CA GLY A 192 4.38 -0.49 -31.18
C GLY A 192 3.62 -1.75 -31.59
N GLY A 193 2.29 -1.68 -31.73
CA GLY A 193 1.41 -2.79 -32.13
C GLY A 193 0.37 -2.36 -33.14
#